data_AF-A0AAW4BK58-F1
#
_entry.id   AF-A0AAW4BK58-F1
#
_cell.length_a   1.000
_cell.length_b   1.000
_cell.length_c   1.000
_cell.angle_alpha   90.00
_cell.angle_beta   90.00
_cell.angle_gamma   90.00
#
_symmetry.space_group_name_H-M   'P 1'
#
loop_
_entity.id
_entity.type
_entity.pdbx_description
1 polymer ?
#
loop_
_entity_poly.entity_id
_entity_poly.type
_entity_poly.pdbx_seq_one_letter_code
_entity_poly.pdbx_strand_id
1 'polypeptide(L)'
;MSVKVMSYVWDISLFKGSDKLIMLCLADHADDAGVCWPSIETIARKSGVSPTTVKATLKKLEAGGWIVKRNQFKKADSGRLVRSNNQYQLPVKRLKSTADEQSDFEQTDFVH
;
A
#
# COMPACT_ATOMS: atom_id res chain seq x y z
N MET A 1 -8.56 2.01 8.85
CA MET A 1 -7.49 1.12 9.35
C MET A 1 -7.96 -0.31 9.20
N SER A 2 -7.32 -1.09 8.34
CA SER A 2 -7.70 -2.47 8.11
C SER A 2 -6.60 -3.42 8.59
N VAL A 3 -6.85 -4.05 9.74
CA VAL A 3 -5.93 -5.03 10.37
C VAL A 3 -5.70 -6.23 9.44
N LYS A 4 -6.72 -6.66 8.69
CA LYS A 4 -6.64 -7.79 7.76
C LYS A 4 -5.65 -7.54 6.63
N VAL A 5 -5.72 -6.37 6.00
CA VAL A 5 -4.82 -6.01 4.89
C VAL A 5 -3.38 -5.89 5.38
N MET A 6 -3.17 -5.37 6.59
CA MET A 6 -1.84 -5.33 7.20
C MET A 6 -1.27 -6.73 7.43
N SER A 7 -2.07 -7.70 7.89
CA SER A 7 -1.65 -9.09 8.06
C SER A 7 -1.10 -9.66 6.75
N TYR A 8 -1.87 -9.56 5.65
CA TYR A 8 -1.43 -10.07 4.35
C TYR A 8 -0.11 -9.43 3.88
N VAL A 9 0.10 -8.14 4.15
CA VAL A 9 1.34 -7.45 3.78
C VAL A 9 2.54 -7.99 4.57
N TRP A 10 2.36 -8.39 5.84
CA TRP A 10 3.41 -9.01 6.63
C TRP A 10 3.84 -10.36 6.04
N ASP A 11 2.86 -11.18 5.67
CA ASP A 11 3.06 -12.56 5.18
C ASP A 11 3.67 -12.61 3.77
N ILE A 12 3.60 -11.52 3.00
CA ILE A 12 4.23 -11.45 1.68
C ILE A 12 5.72 -11.10 1.81
N SER A 13 6.58 -12.09 1.52
CA SER A 13 8.05 -11.98 1.52
C SER A 13 8.63 -11.14 0.36
N LEU A 14 7.86 -10.92 -0.72
CA LEU A 14 8.30 -10.10 -1.86
C LEU A 14 8.53 -8.63 -1.47
N PHE A 15 7.81 -8.12 -0.46
CA PHE A 15 8.00 -6.75 0.01
C PHE A 15 9.18 -6.71 0.98
N LYS A 16 10.22 -5.94 0.64
CA LYS A 16 11.43 -5.79 1.47
C LYS A 16 11.71 -4.31 1.75
N GLY A 17 12.30 -4.03 2.93
CA GLY A 17 12.70 -2.69 3.33
C GLY A 17 11.58 -1.66 3.18
N SER A 18 11.87 -0.56 2.48
CA SER A 18 10.93 0.54 2.24
C SER A 18 9.62 0.11 1.58
N ASP A 19 9.63 -0.93 0.73
CA ASP A 19 8.42 -1.41 0.06
C ASP A 19 7.43 -2.00 1.07
N LYS A 20 7.92 -2.78 2.06
CA LYS A 20 7.07 -3.33 3.12
C LYS A 20 6.55 -2.23 4.05
N LEU A 21 7.39 -1.28 4.45
CA LEU A 21 6.98 -0.17 5.31
C LEU A 21 5.91 0.72 4.64
N ILE A 22 6.05 1.02 3.35
CA ILE A 22 5.08 1.81 2.61
C ILE A 22 3.76 1.03 2.42
N MET A 23 3.82 -0.26 2.08
CA MET A 23 2.61 -1.10 1.97
C MET A 23 1.85 -1.17 3.30
N LEU A 24 2.55 -1.36 4.42
CA LEU A 24 1.95 -1.36 5.75
C LEU A 24 1.33 0.00 6.10
N CYS A 25 2.00 1.10 5.76
CA CYS A 25 1.44 2.44 5.95
C CYS A 25 0.15 2.66 5.14
N LEU A 26 0.10 2.17 3.90
CA LEU A 26 -1.11 2.25 3.07
C LEU A 26 -2.23 1.38 3.65
N ALA A 27 -1.93 0.15 4.07
CA ALA A 27 -2.89 -0.77 4.68
C ALA A 27 -3.48 -0.24 6.00
N ASP A 28 -2.65 0.43 6.81
CA ASP A 28 -3.08 1.12 8.04
C ASP A 28 -4.07 2.26 7.75
N HIS A 29 -3.94 2.95 6.61
CA HIS A 29 -4.89 3.98 6.19
C HIS A 29 -6.08 3.42 5.41
N ALA A 30 -6.03 2.14 5.00
CA ALA A 30 -7.05 1.53 4.17
C ALA A 30 -8.32 1.21 4.94
N ASP A 31 -9.44 1.26 4.22
CA ASP A 31 -10.69 0.61 4.61
C ASP A 31 -10.66 -0.89 4.25
N ASP A 32 -11.76 -1.60 4.52
CA ASP A 32 -11.88 -3.04 4.24
C ASP A 32 -11.90 -3.37 2.75
N ALA A 33 -12.20 -2.39 1.89
CA ALA A 33 -12.08 -2.54 0.45
C ALA A 33 -10.64 -2.31 -0.04
N GLY A 34 -9.71 -1.90 0.82
CA GLY A 34 -8.32 -1.60 0.47
C GLY A 34 -8.12 -0.18 -0.08
N VAL A 35 -9.08 0.72 0.10
CA VAL A 35 -9.00 2.10 -0.40
C VAL A 35 -8.41 3.02 0.66
N CYS A 36 -7.47 3.90 0.28
CA CYS A 36 -6.94 4.93 1.16
C CYS A 36 -6.55 6.22 0.39
N TRP A 37 -6.39 7.34 1.10
CA TRP A 37 -5.98 8.64 0.54
C TRP A 37 -4.85 9.36 1.31
N PRO A 38 -3.81 8.66 1.81
CA PRO A 38 -2.71 9.33 2.50
C PRO A 38 -1.92 10.24 1.54
N SER A 39 -1.46 11.37 2.04
CA SER A 39 -0.54 12.22 1.29
C SER A 39 0.86 11.57 1.22
N ILE A 40 1.70 11.97 0.25
CA ILE A 40 3.09 11.51 0.19
C ILE A 40 3.84 11.82 1.49
N GLU A 41 3.57 12.99 2.08
CA GLU A 41 4.19 13.43 3.34
C GLU A 41 3.75 12.55 4.52
N THR A 42 2.47 12.19 4.56
CA THR A 42 1.93 11.26 5.56
C THR A 42 2.63 9.90 5.47
N ILE A 43 2.79 9.38 4.25
CA ILE A 43 3.47 8.09 4.03
C ILE A 43 4.93 8.21 4.43
N ALA A 44 5.63 9.25 3.99
CA ALA A 44 7.05 9.49 4.30
C ALA A 44 7.30 9.50 5.81
N ARG A 45 6.52 10.32 6.54
CA ARG A 45 6.63 10.43 7.99
C ARG A 45 6.36 9.10 8.70
N LYS A 46 5.30 8.38 8.32
CA LYS A 46 4.90 7.14 9.01
C LYS A 46 5.81 5.95 8.67
N SER A 47 6.32 5.89 7.44
CA SER A 47 7.25 4.84 7.01
C SER A 47 8.71 5.15 7.32
N GLY A 48 9.04 6.38 7.76
CA GLY A 48 10.41 6.80 8.07
C GLY A 48 11.32 6.92 6.85
N VAL A 49 10.76 7.09 5.64
CA VAL A 49 11.51 7.19 4.38
C VAL A 49 11.31 8.54 3.72
N SER A 50 12.25 8.95 2.87
CA SER A 50 12.17 10.24 2.19
C SER A 50 10.95 10.31 1.23
N PRO A 51 10.36 11.49 0.99
CA PRO A 51 9.29 11.66 0.00
C PRO A 51 9.67 11.19 -1.41
N THR A 52 10.96 11.29 -1.78
CA THR A 52 11.49 10.79 -3.05
C THR A 52 11.43 9.26 -3.10
N THR A 53 11.87 8.60 -2.03
CA THR A 53 11.77 7.14 -1.87
C THR A 53 10.32 6.68 -1.92
N VAL A 54 9.40 7.39 -1.24
CA VAL A 54 7.96 7.09 -1.30
C VAL A 54 7.46 7.11 -2.75
N LYS A 55 7.74 8.17 -3.50
CA LYS A 55 7.30 8.26 -4.91
C LYS A 55 7.87 7.15 -5.78
N ALA A 56 9.15 6.82 -5.61
CA ALA A 56 9.82 5.75 -6.36
C ALA A 56 9.21 4.37 -6.04
N THR A 57 9.05 4.05 -4.76
CA THR A 57 8.43 2.80 -4.30
C THR A 57 6.97 2.70 -4.74
N LEU A 58 6.16 3.76 -4.62
CA LEU A 58 4.78 3.74 -5.10
C LEU A 58 4.70 3.44 -6.61
N LYS A 59 5.59 4.03 -7.41
CA LYS A 59 5.68 3.74 -8.85
C LYS A 59 6.06 2.29 -9.11
N LYS A 60 7.02 1.74 -8.35
CA LYS A 60 7.43 0.32 -8.43
C LYS A 60 6.28 -0.62 -8.06
N LEU A 61 5.59 -0.35 -6.96
CA LEU A 61 4.45 -1.14 -6.48
C LEU A 61 3.28 -1.10 -7.47
N GLU A 62 3.02 0.07 -8.06
CA GLU A 62 2.00 0.24 -9.11
C GLU A 62 2.36 -0.56 -10.36
N ALA A 63 3.60 -0.48 -10.84
CA ALA A 63 4.07 -1.27 -11.97
C ALA A 63 4.00 -2.79 -11.71
N GLY A 64 4.22 -3.21 -10.45
CA GLY A 64 4.05 -4.60 -10.01
C GLY A 64 2.60 -5.01 -9.77
N GLY A 65 1.63 -4.09 -9.94
CA GLY A 65 0.20 -4.30 -9.70
C GLY A 65 -0.19 -4.48 -8.22
N TRP A 66 0.68 -4.11 -7.29
CA TRP A 66 0.45 -4.24 -5.84
C TRP A 66 -0.40 -3.11 -5.28
N ILE A 67 -0.47 -2.00 -6.01
CA ILE A 67 -1.38 -0.89 -5.76
C ILE A 67 -1.90 -0.35 -7.09
N VAL A 68 -3.02 0.36 -7.05
CA VAL A 68 -3.48 1.24 -8.13
C VAL A 68 -3.55 2.65 -7.60
N LYS A 69 -2.91 3.61 -8.28
CA LYS A 69 -2.98 5.02 -7.92
C LYS A 69 -4.00 5.74 -8.79
N ARG A 70 -4.90 6.50 -8.17
CA ARG A 70 -5.85 7.38 -8.87
C ARG A 70 -5.66 8.82 -8.41
N ASN A 71 -5.39 9.68 -9.37
CA ASN A 71 -5.31 11.12 -9.13
C ASN A 71 -6.70 11.65 -8.78
N GLN A 72 -6.81 12.40 -7.69
CA GLN A 72 -8.07 12.98 -7.25
C GLN A 72 -8.06 14.49 -7.45
N PHE A 73 -9.25 15.04 -7.68
CA PHE A 73 -9.48 16.47 -7.84
C PHE A 73 -10.69 16.87 -7.02
N LYS A 74 -10.68 18.07 -6.46
CA LYS A 74 -11.82 18.67 -5.76
C LYS A 74 -12.12 20.05 -6.35
N LYS A 75 -13.37 20.51 -6.22
CA LYS A 75 -13.71 21.89 -6.58
C LYS A 75 -13.23 22.85 -5.48
N ALA A 76 -12.56 23.91 -5.87
CA ALA A 76 -12.25 25.04 -4.99
C ALA A 76 -13.42 26.03 -4.96
N ASP A 77 -13.41 26.96 -3.99
CA ASP A 77 -14.45 27.99 -3.84
C ASP A 77 -14.58 28.90 -5.07
N SER A 78 -13.50 29.04 -5.84
CA SER A 78 -13.48 29.73 -7.14
C SER A 78 -14.15 28.96 -8.29
N GLY A 79 -14.68 27.76 -8.03
CA GLY A 79 -15.27 26.86 -9.03
C GLY A 79 -14.26 26.04 -9.83
N ARG A 80 -12.94 26.31 -9.70
CA ARG A 80 -11.87 25.58 -10.40
C ARG A 80 -11.61 24.21 -9.79
N LEU A 81 -11.23 23.23 -10.62
CA LEU A 81 -10.75 21.93 -10.13
C LEU A 81 -9.30 22.04 -9.67
N VAL A 82 -9.05 21.66 -8.43
CA VAL A 82 -7.71 21.61 -7.81
C VAL A 82 -7.35 20.18 -7.43
N ARG A 83 -6.05 19.86 -7.44
CA ARG A 83 -5.55 18.55 -7.02
C ARG A 83 -5.93 18.28 -5.56
N SER A 84 -6.34 17.04 -5.31
CA SER A 84 -6.51 16.48 -3.97
C SER A 84 -5.48 15.39 -3.73
N ASN A 85 -5.46 14.81 -2.53
CA ASN A 85 -4.60 13.66 -2.24
C ASN A 85 -4.96 12.50 -3.17
N ASN A 86 -3.93 11.84 -3.71
CA ASN A 86 -4.15 10.67 -4.55
C ASN A 86 -4.85 9.58 -3.73
N GLN A 87 -5.77 8.89 -4.38
CA GLN A 87 -6.33 7.64 -3.88
C GLN A 87 -5.37 6.51 -4.23
N TYR A 88 -5.13 5.61 -3.29
CA TYR A 88 -4.46 4.34 -3.52
C TYR A 88 -5.44 3.21 -3.23
N GLN A 89 -5.40 2.18 -4.07
CA GLN A 89 -6.18 0.97 -3.92
C GLN A 89 -5.23 -0.21 -3.78
N LEU A 90 -5.34 -0.94 -2.68
CA LEU A 90 -4.67 -2.22 -2.47
C LEU A 90 -5.58 -3.33 -3.00
N PRO A 91 -5.12 -4.18 -3.93
CA PRO A 91 -5.90 -5.32 -4.43
C PRO A 91 -5.97 -6.43 -3.35
N VAL A 92 -6.92 -6.31 -2.42
CA VAL A 92 -7.03 -7.19 -1.24
C VAL A 92 -7.07 -8.68 -1.61
N LYS A 93 -7.81 -9.05 -2.66
CA LYS A 93 -7.88 -10.45 -3.12
C LYS A 93 -6.51 -11.00 -3.51
N ARG A 94 -5.72 -10.21 -4.25
CA ARG A 94 -4.37 -10.61 -4.67
C ARG A 94 -3.43 -10.70 -3.47
N LEU A 95 -3.47 -9.70 -2.58
CA LEU A 95 -2.65 -9.71 -1.36
C LEU A 95 -2.95 -10.95 -0.52
N LYS A 96 -4.24 -11.29 -0.36
CA LYS A 96 -4.65 -12.51 0.34
C LYS A 96 -4.10 -13.76 -0.35
N SER A 97 -4.36 -13.95 -1.65
CA SER A 97 -3.89 -15.13 -2.37
C SER A 97 -2.38 -15.32 -2.29
N THR A 98 -1.61 -14.23 -2.47
CA THR A 98 -0.15 -14.29 -2.37
C THR A 98 0.33 -14.57 -0.93
N ALA A 99 -0.34 -14.01 0.08
CA ALA A 99 -0.03 -14.30 1.48
C ALA A 99 -0.28 -15.79 1.79
N ASP A 100 -1.48 -16.30 1.44
CA ASP A 100 -1.86 -17.70 1.62
C ASP A 100 -0.83 -18.65 0.94
N GLU A 101 -0.42 -18.35 -0.30
CA GLU A 101 0.58 -19.12 -1.06
C GLU A 101 1.97 -19.15 -0.39
N GLN A 102 2.36 -18.09 0.33
CA GLN A 102 3.69 -17.98 0.94
C GLN A 102 3.74 -18.50 2.37
N SER A 103 2.64 -18.38 3.11
CA SER A 103 2.51 -18.98 4.43
C SER A 103 2.60 -20.51 4.36
N ASP A 104 2.00 -21.13 3.34
CA ASP A 104 2.08 -22.58 3.11
C ASP A 104 3.52 -23.05 2.84
N PHE A 105 4.33 -22.22 2.17
CA PHE A 105 5.73 -22.54 1.85
C PHE A 105 6.66 -22.47 3.06
N GLU A 106 6.51 -21.43 3.90
CA GLU A 106 7.31 -21.33 5.13
C GLU A 106 6.98 -22.46 6.10
N GLN A 107 5.71 -22.89 6.18
CA GLN A 107 5.29 -23.95 7.09
C GLN A 107 5.83 -25.33 6.69
N THR A 108 6.10 -25.58 5.40
CA THR A 108 6.75 -26.82 4.93
C THR A 108 8.24 -26.89 5.25
N ASP A 109 8.95 -25.77 5.34
CA ASP A 109 10.40 -25.73 5.58
C ASP A 109 10.78 -25.88 7.08
N PHE A 110 9.84 -25.74 8.01
CA PHE A 110 10.08 -25.94 9.45
C PHE A 110 9.89 -27.39 9.94
N VAL A 111 9.53 -28.33 9.05
CA VAL A 111 9.27 -29.75 9.39
C VAL A 111 10.48 -30.66 9.14
N HIS A 112 11.68 -30.11 8.97
CA HIS A 112 12.92 -30.87 8.80
C HIS A 112 14.01 -30.51 9.83
#